data_AF-A0A847YAP6-F1
#
_entry.id   AF-A0A847YAP6-F1
#
_cell.length_a   1.000
_cell.length_b   1.000
_cell.length_c   1.000
_cell.angle_alpha   90.00
_cell.angle_beta   90.00
_cell.angle_gamma   90.00
#
_symmetry.space_group_name_H-M   'P 1'
#
loop_
_entity.id
_entity.type
_entity.pdbx_description
1 polymer ?
#
loop_
_entity_poly.entity_id
_entity_poly.type
_entity_poly.pdbx_seq_one_letter_code
_entity_poly.pdbx_strand_id
1 'polypeptide(L)'
;MEEALTKGGAATATRCGVIRTEAVSRLTGILLLRVRYLLHQPDRPPLLSEEVLVKGTTSRSGDGRLEWLPDDEALRLLAAAKPHANVPMPEKRQLIAWALEAWPNLETALRDPIKARAAELEKSHKRVRQAVSLKVRQLSLDPQFPPDLLGILVLQPVV
;
A
#
# COMPACT_ATOMS: atom_id res chain seq x y z
N MET A 1 -4.72 -14.21 16.47
CA MET A 1 -5.29 -12.96 15.91
C MET A 1 -4.20 -11.91 15.95
N GLU A 2 -4.04 -11.08 14.92
CA GLU A 2 -2.96 -10.10 14.82
C GLU A 2 -2.92 -9.15 16.04
N GLU A 3 -1.75 -9.02 16.67
CA GLU A 3 -1.58 -8.23 17.90
C GLU A 3 -1.92 -6.75 17.66
N ALA A 4 -1.56 -6.23 16.49
CA ALA A 4 -1.79 -4.84 16.13
C ALA A 4 -3.29 -4.47 16.05
N LEU A 5 -4.19 -5.45 15.89
CA LEU A 5 -5.64 -5.25 15.89
C LEU A 5 -6.27 -5.42 17.27
N THR A 6 -5.57 -6.05 18.21
CA THR A 6 -6.13 -6.50 19.50
C THR A 6 -5.51 -5.82 20.71
N LYS A 7 -4.24 -5.41 20.62
CA LYS A 7 -3.46 -4.86 21.73
C LYS A 7 -3.19 -3.36 21.62
N GLY A 8 -3.62 -2.71 20.52
CA GLY A 8 -3.42 -1.27 20.32
C GLY A 8 -1.96 -0.85 20.52
N GLY A 9 -1.72 0.12 21.41
CA GLY A 9 -0.38 0.63 21.73
C GLY A 9 0.53 -0.35 22.49
N ALA A 10 0.00 -1.48 22.97
CA ALA A 10 0.78 -2.56 23.59
C ALA A 10 1.16 -3.68 22.60
N ALA A 11 0.82 -3.52 21.31
CA ALA A 11 1.25 -4.45 20.28
C ALA A 11 2.76 -4.34 20.04
N THR A 12 3.43 -5.49 19.84
CA THR A 12 4.87 -5.55 19.56
C THR A 12 5.22 -4.81 18.26
N ALA A 13 4.32 -4.86 17.28
CA ALA A 13 4.41 -4.07 16.04
C ALA A 13 3.10 -3.28 15.85
N THR A 14 3.22 -1.96 15.71
CA THR A 14 2.10 -1.08 15.41
C THR A 14 1.89 -0.97 13.90
N ARG A 15 0.65 -0.78 13.44
CA ARG A 15 0.31 -0.55 12.02
C ARG A 15 0.74 0.83 11.52
N CYS A 16 1.10 1.73 12.43
CA CYS A 16 1.57 3.07 12.12
C CYS A 16 2.99 3.25 12.65
N GLY A 17 3.85 3.86 11.84
CA GLY A 17 5.23 4.18 12.19
C GLY A 17 5.62 5.57 11.69
N VAL A 18 6.51 6.22 12.43
CA VAL A 18 7.13 7.48 12.00
C VAL A 18 8.61 7.39 12.30
N ILE A 19 9.43 7.65 11.29
CA ILE A 19 10.89 7.68 11.42
C ILE A 19 11.42 8.99 10.84
N ARG A 20 12.41 9.58 11.51
CA ARG A 20 13.24 10.64 10.91
C ARG A 20 14.37 9.99 10.14
N THR A 21 14.56 10.32 8.88
CA THR A 21 15.48 9.63 7.98
C THR A 21 16.10 10.57 6.94
N GLU A 22 17.33 10.29 6.54
CA GLU A 22 18.02 10.98 5.43
C GLU A 22 17.56 10.47 4.05
N ALA A 23 16.78 9.38 4.00
CA ALA A 23 16.34 8.75 2.75
C ALA A 23 15.35 9.62 1.93
N VAL A 24 14.78 10.67 2.53
CA VAL A 24 13.85 11.59 1.90
C VAL A 24 14.22 13.03 2.25
N SER A 25 13.97 13.95 1.31
CA SER A 25 14.14 15.40 1.53
C SER A 25 12.83 16.12 1.89
N ARG A 26 11.71 15.39 1.88
CA ARG A 26 10.36 15.89 2.13
C ARG A 26 9.54 14.87 2.91
N LEU A 27 8.52 15.36 3.60
CA LEU A 27 7.60 14.49 4.33
C LEU A 27 6.95 13.52 3.36
N THR A 28 7.17 12.22 3.59
CA THR A 28 6.79 11.16 2.67
C THR A 28 6.03 10.07 3.43
N GLY A 29 4.86 9.68 2.96
CA GLY A 29 4.07 8.58 3.50
C GLY A 29 4.22 7.32 2.67
N ILE A 30 4.50 6.19 3.31
CA ILE A 30 4.45 4.86 2.70
C ILE A 30 3.21 4.15 3.23
N LEU A 31 2.40 3.64 2.30
CA LEU A 31 1.13 2.97 2.53
C LEU A 31 1.27 1.50 2.15
N LEU A 32 0.91 0.61 3.08
CA LEU A 32 0.77 -0.82 2.82
C LEU A 32 -0.71 -1.11 2.59
N LEU A 33 -1.06 -1.52 1.37
CA LEU A 33 -2.43 -1.69 0.95
C LEU A 33 -2.67 -3.14 0.55
N ARG A 34 -3.61 -3.81 1.21
CA ARG A 34 -4.04 -5.12 0.77
C ARG A 34 -5.17 -4.99 -0.23
N VAL A 35 -4.92 -5.44 -1.44
CA VAL A 35 -5.95 -5.60 -2.46
C VAL A 35 -6.39 -7.05 -2.47
N ARG A 36 -7.70 -7.24 -2.43
CA ARG A 36 -8.35 -8.55 -2.55
C ARG A 36 -8.88 -8.68 -3.96
N TYR A 37 -8.70 -9.84 -4.58
CA TYR A 37 -9.18 -10.16 -5.91
C TYR A 37 -10.04 -11.40 -5.86
N LEU A 38 -11.13 -11.38 -6.62
CA LEU A 38 -11.93 -12.56 -6.89
C LEU A 38 -11.50 -13.14 -8.24
N LEU A 39 -10.86 -14.30 -8.21
CA LEU A 39 -10.43 -15.02 -9.40
C LEU A 39 -11.55 -15.96 -9.84
N HIS A 40 -12.14 -15.66 -10.99
CA HIS A 40 -13.13 -16.50 -11.64
C HIS A 40 -12.46 -17.46 -12.61
N GLN A 41 -12.86 -18.72 -12.56
CA GLN A 41 -12.34 -19.78 -13.41
C GLN A 41 -13.48 -20.64 -13.93
N PRO A 42 -13.35 -21.22 -15.14
CA PRO A 42 -14.35 -22.14 -15.65
C PRO A 42 -14.46 -23.36 -14.73
N ASP A 43 -15.69 -23.83 -14.53
CA ASP A 43 -16.01 -25.07 -13.82
C ASP A 43 -15.51 -25.12 -12.36
N ARG A 44 -15.24 -23.95 -11.73
CA ARG A 44 -14.76 -23.85 -10.35
C ARG A 44 -15.41 -22.69 -9.58
N PRO A 45 -15.59 -22.82 -8.25
CA PRO A 45 -15.98 -21.68 -7.44
C PRO A 45 -14.95 -20.55 -7.52
N PRO A 46 -15.37 -19.29 -7.37
CA PRO A 46 -14.43 -18.17 -7.30
C PRO A 46 -13.42 -18.34 -6.17
N LEU A 47 -12.17 -17.97 -6.43
CA LEU A 47 -11.10 -18.02 -5.43
C LEU A 47 -10.73 -16.61 -4.98
N LEU A 48 -10.49 -16.44 -3.68
CA LEU A 48 -9.92 -15.20 -3.15
C LEU A 48 -8.40 -15.22 -3.33
N SER A 49 -7.85 -14.14 -3.86
CA SER A 49 -6.41 -13.87 -3.91
C SER A 49 -6.13 -12.52 -3.26
N GLU A 50 -5.00 -12.39 -2.56
CA GLU A 50 -4.59 -11.13 -1.92
C GLU A 50 -3.21 -10.71 -2.44
N GLU A 51 -3.04 -9.41 -2.69
CA GLU A 51 -1.75 -8.76 -2.99
C GLU A 51 -1.55 -7.61 -2.01
N VAL A 52 -0.33 -7.45 -1.49
CA VAL A 52 0.04 -6.26 -0.72
C VAL A 52 0.81 -5.32 -1.65
N LEU A 53 0.22 -4.16 -1.91
CA LEU A 53 0.83 -3.08 -2.65
C LEU A 53 1.52 -2.11 -1.69
N VAL A 54 2.71 -1.66 -2.08
CA VAL A 54 3.42 -0.56 -1.43
C VAL A 54 3.19 0.68 -2.29
N LYS A 55 2.59 1.71 -1.70
CA LYS A 55 2.39 2.99 -2.38
C LYS A 55 3.04 4.11 -1.57
N GLY A 56 3.56 5.11 -2.26
CA GLY A 56 4.24 6.24 -1.62
C GLY A 56 3.56 7.55 -1.98
N THR A 57 3.49 8.47 -1.04
CA THR A 57 3.10 9.86 -1.30
C THR A 57 4.14 10.80 -0.72
N THR A 58 4.39 11.92 -1.38
CA THR A 58 5.29 12.97 -0.88
C THR A 58 4.62 14.33 -0.95
N SER A 59 5.05 15.27 -0.11
CA SER A 59 4.53 16.63 -0.16
C SER A 59 5.05 17.40 -1.38
N ARG A 60 4.11 17.98 -2.13
CA ARG A 60 4.38 18.88 -3.25
C ARG A 60 5.00 20.17 -2.74
N SER A 61 5.85 20.78 -3.57
CA SER A 61 6.42 22.09 -3.29
C SER A 61 5.32 23.14 -3.19
N GLY A 62 5.25 23.85 -2.07
CA GLY A 62 4.59 25.15 -1.95
C GLY A 62 3.12 25.15 -1.51
N ASP A 63 2.39 24.03 -1.57
CA ASP A 63 0.95 24.02 -1.22
C ASP A 63 0.47 22.84 -0.34
N GLY A 64 1.39 21.96 0.09
CA GLY A 64 1.07 20.85 0.99
C GLY A 64 0.23 19.73 0.37
N ARG A 65 -0.04 19.77 -0.94
CA ARG A 65 -0.73 18.67 -1.63
C ARG A 65 0.18 17.44 -1.73
N LEU A 66 -0.43 16.26 -1.77
CA LEU A 66 0.29 15.01 -1.91
C LEU A 66 0.44 14.62 -3.38
N GLU A 67 1.62 14.14 -3.75
CA GLU A 67 1.92 13.54 -5.04
C GLU A 67 2.31 12.07 -4.85
N TRP A 68 1.86 11.21 -5.76
CA TRP A 68 2.22 9.79 -5.73
C TRP A 68 3.69 9.60 -6.15
N LEU A 69 4.41 8.77 -5.42
CA LEU A 69 5.73 8.29 -5.81
C LEU A 69 5.60 7.16 -6.83
N PRO A 70 6.63 6.96 -7.68
CA PRO A 70 6.81 5.73 -8.42
C PRO A 70 6.78 4.49 -7.49
N ASP A 71 6.21 3.39 -7.97
CA ASP A 71 6.01 2.17 -7.17
C ASP A 71 7.35 1.56 -6.70
N ASP A 72 8.38 1.60 -7.55
CA ASP A 72 9.73 1.13 -7.24
C ASP A 72 10.41 2.01 -6.20
N GLU A 73 10.21 3.32 -6.26
CA GLU A 73 10.71 4.25 -5.25
C GLU A 73 10.04 4.02 -3.89
N ALA A 74 8.72 3.87 -3.85
CA ALA A 74 7.99 3.57 -2.62
C ALA A 74 8.48 2.25 -1.98
N LEU A 75 8.68 1.21 -2.79
CA LEU A 75 9.21 -0.08 -2.34
C LEU A 75 10.66 0.04 -1.83
N ARG A 76 11.51 0.78 -2.54
CA ARG A 76 12.89 1.07 -2.13
C ARG A 76 12.93 1.78 -0.78
N LEU A 77 12.09 2.80 -0.59
CA LEU A 77 12.01 3.54 0.66
C LEU A 77 11.55 2.65 1.82
N LEU A 78 10.53 1.81 1.61
CA LEU A 78 10.10 0.84 2.62
C LEU A 78 11.23 -0.11 3.05
N ALA A 79 12.04 -0.59 2.09
CA ALA A 79 13.10 -1.56 2.33
C ALA A 79 14.37 -0.94 2.94
N ALA A 80 14.72 0.29 2.55
CA ALA A 80 16.04 0.87 2.83
C ALA A 80 16.04 2.05 3.81
N ALA A 81 14.90 2.70 4.07
CA ALA A 81 14.87 3.85 4.97
C ALA A 81 15.19 3.44 6.41
N LYS A 82 16.15 4.12 7.02
CA LYS A 82 16.58 3.87 8.41
C LYS A 82 16.30 5.07 9.30
N PRO A 83 15.92 4.88 10.58
CA PRO A 83 15.85 5.96 11.54
C PRO A 83 17.23 6.57 11.78
N HIS A 84 17.35 7.89 11.67
CA HIS A 84 18.58 8.65 11.94
C HIS A 84 18.49 9.45 13.24
N ALA A 85 17.28 9.81 13.69
CA ALA A 85 17.06 10.56 14.92
C ALA A 85 15.72 10.20 15.57
N ASN A 86 15.61 10.46 16.87
CA ASN A 86 14.38 10.21 17.62
C ASN A 86 13.31 11.26 17.28
N VAL A 87 12.08 10.81 17.05
CA VAL A 87 10.90 11.67 16.89
C VAL A 87 10.08 11.60 18.17
N PRO A 88 9.88 12.71 18.91
CA PRO A 88 9.03 12.75 20.08
C PRO A 88 7.63 12.20 19.82
N MET A 89 7.05 11.49 20.79
CA MET A 89 5.75 10.84 20.63
C MET A 89 4.60 11.80 20.22
N PRO A 90 4.50 13.05 20.74
CA PRO A 90 3.49 14.00 20.28
C PRO A 90 3.59 14.30 18.78
N GLU A 91 4.81 14.51 18.27
CA GLU A 91 5.09 14.76 16.85
C GLU A 91 4.74 13.53 16.00
N LYS A 92 5.10 12.31 16.46
CA LYS A 92 4.68 11.08 15.78
C LYS A 92 3.16 10.99 15.63
N ARG A 93 2.40 11.30 16.68
CA ARG A 93 0.93 11.25 16.66
C ARG A 93 0.36 12.27 15.67
N GLN A 94 0.90 13.49 15.65
CA GLN A 94 0.46 14.53 14.73
C GLN A 94 0.69 14.12 13.26
N LEU A 95 1.88 13.59 12.95
CA LEU A 95 2.22 13.15 11.60
C LEU A 95 1.36 11.97 11.12
N ILE A 96 1.08 11.00 12.00
CA ILE A 96 0.16 9.90 11.69
C ILE A 96 -1.27 10.39 11.50
N ALA A 97 -1.75 11.31 12.36
CA ALA A 97 -3.09 11.87 12.23
C ALA A 97 -3.27 12.56 10.87
N TRP A 98 -2.32 13.41 10.48
CA TRP A 98 -2.31 14.06 9.18
C TRP A 98 -2.33 13.05 8.01
N ALA A 99 -1.52 11.98 8.09
CA ALA A 99 -1.50 10.95 7.06
C ALA A 99 -2.83 10.17 6.95
N LEU A 100 -3.48 9.91 8.09
CA LEU A 100 -4.80 9.25 8.14
C LEU A 100 -5.91 10.17 7.63
N GLU A 101 -5.86 11.47 7.91
CA GLU A 101 -6.80 12.46 7.36
C GLU A 101 -6.73 12.56 5.83
N ALA A 102 -5.54 12.37 5.26
CA ALA A 102 -5.35 12.35 3.81
C ALA A 102 -5.86 11.05 3.13
N TRP A 103 -5.99 9.95 3.88
CA TRP A 103 -6.27 8.62 3.31
C TRP A 103 -7.53 8.54 2.43
N PRO A 104 -8.72 9.06 2.83
CA PRO A 104 -9.93 8.92 2.01
C PRO A 104 -9.78 9.49 0.58
N ASN A 105 -9.05 10.60 0.44
CA ASN A 105 -8.77 11.21 -0.86
C ASN A 105 -7.79 10.35 -1.68
N LEU A 106 -6.78 9.79 -1.04
CA LEU A 106 -5.80 8.89 -1.69
C LEU A 106 -6.45 7.57 -2.13
N GLU A 107 -7.31 6.99 -1.30
CA GLU A 107 -8.04 5.75 -1.59
C GLU A 107 -8.87 5.88 -2.88
N THR A 108 -9.54 7.03 -3.04
CA THR A 108 -10.35 7.29 -4.24
C THR A 108 -9.49 7.30 -5.51
N ALA A 109 -8.28 7.88 -5.44
CA ALA A 109 -7.35 7.93 -6.56
C ALA A 109 -6.72 6.57 -6.91
N LEU A 110 -6.78 5.58 -6.01
CA LEU A 110 -6.21 4.25 -6.22
C LEU A 110 -7.11 3.28 -6.99
N ARG A 111 -8.39 3.65 -7.23
CA ARG A 111 -9.35 2.78 -7.91
C ARG A 111 -8.88 2.36 -9.30
N ASP A 112 -8.44 3.31 -10.12
CA ASP A 112 -8.01 3.03 -11.49
C ASP A 112 -6.65 2.30 -11.55
N PRO A 113 -5.62 2.71 -10.77
CA PRO A 113 -4.39 1.92 -10.64
C PRO A 113 -4.63 0.46 -10.22
N ILE A 114 -5.54 0.20 -9.26
CA ILE A 114 -5.85 -1.16 -8.82
C ILE A 114 -6.55 -1.97 -9.93
N LYS A 115 -7.47 -1.35 -10.69
CA LYS A 115 -8.08 -2.00 -11.85
C LYS A 115 -7.05 -2.33 -12.94
N ALA A 116 -6.13 -1.41 -13.22
CA ALA A 116 -5.04 -1.64 -14.17
C ALA A 116 -4.17 -2.82 -13.72
N ARG A 117 -3.81 -2.87 -12.43
CA ARG A 117 -3.07 -3.99 -11.84
C ARG A 117 -3.83 -5.32 -11.96
N ALA A 118 -5.13 -5.33 -11.70
CA ALA A 118 -5.96 -6.53 -11.86
C ALA A 118 -5.92 -7.04 -13.31
N ALA A 119 -6.00 -6.14 -14.30
CA ALA A 119 -5.93 -6.51 -15.71
C ALA A 119 -4.54 -7.08 -16.11
N GLU A 120 -3.46 -6.56 -15.53
CA GLU A 120 -2.11 -7.12 -15.71
C GLU A 120 -1.98 -8.53 -15.13
N LEU A 121 -2.47 -8.72 -13.91
CA LEU A 121 -2.48 -10.02 -13.24
C LEU A 121 -3.33 -11.03 -14.02
N GLU A 122 -4.52 -10.62 -14.48
CA GLU A 122 -5.38 -11.45 -15.34
C GLU A 122 -4.63 -11.90 -16.59
N LYS A 123 -4.01 -10.97 -17.34
CA LYS A 123 -3.18 -11.28 -18.51
C LYS A 123 -2.06 -12.26 -18.15
N SER A 124 -1.40 -12.07 -17.02
CA SER A 124 -0.33 -12.97 -16.54
C SER A 124 -0.86 -14.39 -16.29
N HIS A 125 -1.98 -14.52 -15.56
CA HIS A 125 -2.64 -15.80 -15.33
C HIS A 125 -3.07 -16.48 -16.63
N LYS A 126 -3.60 -15.72 -17.60
CA LYS A 126 -3.96 -16.24 -18.93
C LYS A 126 -2.73 -16.81 -19.65
N ARG A 127 -1.60 -16.08 -19.66
CA ARG A 127 -0.35 -16.55 -20.29
C ARG A 127 0.17 -17.85 -19.66
N VAL A 128 0.22 -17.93 -18.33
CA VAL A 128 0.68 -19.13 -17.62
C VAL A 128 -0.18 -20.33 -17.99
N ARG A 129 -1.51 -20.18 -17.99
CA ARG A 129 -2.44 -21.27 -18.33
C ARG A 129 -2.36 -21.71 -19.78
N GLN A 130 -2.15 -20.78 -20.71
CA GLN A 130 -1.92 -21.11 -22.13
C GLN A 130 -0.67 -21.97 -22.30
N ALA A 131 0.42 -21.65 -21.59
CA ALA A 131 1.68 -22.39 -21.65
C ALA A 131 1.55 -23.85 -21.16
N VAL A 132 0.59 -24.14 -20.28
CA VAL A 132 0.30 -25.48 -19.77
C VAL A 132 -0.98 -26.10 -20.35
N SER A 133 -1.46 -25.59 -21.48
CA SER A 133 -2.67 -26.08 -22.19
C SER A 133 -3.95 -26.15 -21.35
N LEU A 134 -4.08 -25.29 -20.33
CA LEU A 134 -5.30 -25.16 -19.53
C LEU A 134 -6.32 -24.22 -20.17
N LYS A 135 -7.62 -24.44 -19.91
CA LYS A 135 -8.69 -23.53 -20.34
C LYS A 135 -8.46 -22.11 -19.82
N VAL A 136 -8.55 -21.13 -20.71
CA VAL A 136 -8.34 -19.69 -20.41
C VAL A 136 -9.61 -18.86 -20.64
N ARG A 137 -10.54 -19.37 -21.45
CA ARG A 137 -11.86 -18.76 -21.65
C ARG A 137 -12.57 -18.64 -20.29
N GLN A 138 -13.22 -17.51 -20.05
CA GLN A 138 -13.91 -17.18 -18.78
C GLN A 138 -13.00 -17.04 -17.55
N LEU A 139 -11.69 -16.90 -17.71
CA LEU A 139 -10.83 -16.43 -16.63
C LEU A 139 -10.92 -14.90 -16.52
N SER A 140 -11.36 -14.41 -15.36
CA SER A 140 -11.34 -12.99 -14.98
C SER A 140 -10.81 -12.79 -13.57
N LEU A 141 -10.26 -11.61 -13.31
CA LEU A 141 -9.78 -11.22 -12.00
C LEU A 141 -10.41 -9.90 -11.56
N ASP A 142 -11.31 -9.96 -10.58
CA ASP A 142 -12.11 -8.82 -10.16
C ASP A 142 -11.60 -8.23 -8.83
N PRO A 143 -11.01 -7.02 -8.83
CA PRO A 143 -10.52 -6.38 -7.61
C PRO A 143 -11.69 -5.95 -6.72
N GLN A 144 -11.56 -6.20 -5.42
CA GLN A 144 -12.52 -5.83 -4.39
C GLN A 144 -12.12 -4.48 -3.77
N PHE A 145 -13.11 -3.63 -3.56
CA PHE A 145 -12.93 -2.28 -3.02
C PHE A 145 -13.75 -2.07 -1.73
N PRO A 146 -13.28 -1.21 -0.81
CA PRO A 146 -11.97 -0.55 -0.82
C PRO A 146 -10.82 -1.53 -0.51
N PRO A 147 -9.56 -1.20 -0.86
CA PRO A 147 -8.41 -1.94 -0.36
C PRO A 147 -8.29 -1.77 1.16
N ASP A 148 -7.69 -2.75 1.84
CA ASP A 148 -7.45 -2.61 3.28
C ASP A 148 -6.15 -1.85 3.51
N LEU A 149 -6.20 -0.73 4.23
CA LEU A 149 -5.00 -0.05 4.70
C LEU A 149 -4.36 -0.85 5.85
N LEU A 150 -3.32 -1.63 5.52
CA LEU A 150 -2.58 -2.46 6.46
C LEU A 150 -1.67 -1.67 7.37
N GLY A 151 -1.03 -0.63 6.85
CA GLY A 151 -0.17 0.23 7.66
C GLY A 151 0.31 1.48 6.95
N ILE A 152 0.78 2.42 7.77
CA ILE A 152 1.36 3.70 7.34
C ILE A 152 2.74 3.84 7.97
N LEU A 153 3.75 4.16 7.16
CA LEU A 153 5.05 4.61 7.62
C LEU A 153 5.31 6.03 7.12
N VAL A 154 5.42 7.00 8.02
CA VAL A 154 5.80 8.37 7.68
C VAL A 154 7.30 8.54 7.82
N LEU A 155 7.92 8.98 6.72
CA LEU A 155 9.32 9.33 6.61
C LEU A 155 9.44 10.86 6.72
N GLN A 156 9.98 11.31 7.84
CA GLN A 156 10.29 12.71 8.08
C GLN A 156 11.74 12.97 7.69
N PRO A 157 12.05 14.01 6.90
CA PRO A 157 13.43 14.34 6.55
C PRO A 157 14.24 14.75 7.79
N VAL A 158 15.54 14.46 7.77
CA VAL A 158 16.50 15.16 8.65
C VAL A 158 16.60 16.61 8.16
N VAL A 159 16.55 17.56 9.11
CA VAL A 159 16.66 19.00 8.85
C VAL A 159 18.07 19.46 9.20
#